data_AF-A0AA42Y1W1-F1
#
_entry.id   AF-A0AA42Y1W1-F1
#
_cell.length_a   1.000
_cell.length_b   1.000
_cell.length_c   1.000
_cell.angle_alpha   90.00
_cell.angle_beta   90.00
_cell.angle_gamma   90.00
#
_symmetry.space_group_name_H-M   'P 1'
#
loop_
_entity.id
_entity.type
_entity.pdbx_description
1 polymer ?
#
loop_
_entity_poly.entity_id
_entity_poly.type
_entity_poly.pdbx_seq_one_letter_code
_entity_poly.pdbx_strand_id
1 'polypeptide(L)'
;NFGRFDVRIDVPAGWIVSGTGVLQNPEEVLTATARERLSRVLQSDETVTIVGPDEVGPGQATASGDRLVWHFVADSVNDFAWATAKKFVWQATRATIPGKGPVPIHMLYLPGRADRFANAAAITRHALEFYSELWAPYPFPQLTLQDGPSAGMEYPMVINSNQGAADHETAHQWWPMMVGNDETWYGWMDEGFNRYMNILSRADQRGQAPDLDGLGQQYGSVSGDEWEPPMMWNANYAGPMYGFQTYSKTPMMLSMLGGIVGDSAVWRAMSAYTKTWRFKHPSPWDYAFFMSNALGRDLGWFWYYWLWTTESVDGSIQRVTPSGSKTTVTVRQDGQMPSPVVLEVRFAPSGPPIRLMPNARMLDDSTAIVTWPVDVWFSGARTFQADLEFGPRRIEKVILDPWRRFPDRDPTDNVWHAEGGRR
;
A
#
# COMPACT_ATOMS: atom_id res chain seq x y z
N ASN A 1 13.22 0.90 -17.97
CA ASN A 1 14.69 0.72 -18.02
C ASN A 1 15.32 1.83 -17.20
N PHE A 2 16.23 1.53 -16.28
CA PHE A 2 16.86 2.57 -15.43
C PHE A 2 18.11 3.14 -16.11
N GLY A 3 18.20 4.46 -16.17
CA GLY A 3 19.28 5.17 -16.84
C GLY A 3 19.74 6.40 -16.08
N ARG A 4 20.68 7.11 -16.71
CA ARG A 4 21.21 8.39 -16.23
C ARG A 4 20.77 9.50 -17.16
N PHE A 5 20.22 10.56 -16.58
CA PHE A 5 19.85 11.79 -17.26
C PHE A 5 20.82 12.91 -16.86
N ASP A 6 21.29 13.68 -17.85
CA ASP A 6 22.09 14.89 -17.69
C ASP A 6 21.41 15.98 -18.52
N VAL A 7 20.67 16.86 -17.84
CA VAL A 7 19.67 17.74 -18.47
C VAL A 7 20.01 19.20 -18.22
N ARG A 8 20.01 20.00 -19.29
CA ARG A 8 20.18 21.46 -19.23
C ARG A 8 18.90 22.13 -19.71
N ILE A 9 18.36 23.01 -18.89
CA ILE A 9 17.09 23.71 -19.14
C ILE A 9 17.37 25.21 -19.15
N ASP A 10 17.24 25.82 -20.33
CA ASP A 10 17.45 27.25 -20.53
C ASP A 10 16.11 28.00 -20.37
N VAL A 11 16.01 28.87 -19.36
CA VAL A 11 14.81 29.67 -19.04
C VAL A 11 15.16 31.15 -18.83
N PRO A 12 14.21 32.08 -18.93
CA PRO A 12 14.44 33.47 -18.53
C PRO A 12 14.90 33.55 -17.07
N ALA A 13 15.82 34.45 -16.76
CA ALA A 13 16.22 34.69 -15.38
C ALA A 13 14.99 35.13 -14.54
N GLY A 14 15.00 34.79 -13.26
CA GLY A 14 13.89 34.99 -12.34
C GLY A 14 12.82 33.89 -12.37
N TRP A 15 12.96 32.86 -13.22
CA TRP A 15 12.14 31.66 -13.20
C TRP A 15 12.88 30.54 -12.46
N ILE A 16 12.24 29.98 -11.44
CA ILE A 16 12.77 28.83 -10.73
C ILE A 16 12.42 27.57 -11.51
N VAL A 17 13.37 26.63 -11.57
CA VAL A 17 13.19 25.32 -12.20
C VAL A 17 13.30 24.23 -11.13
N SER A 18 12.35 23.30 -11.13
CA SER A 18 12.41 22.03 -10.40
C SER A 18 12.47 20.88 -11.37
N GLY A 19 12.98 19.74 -10.93
CA GLY A 19 12.88 18.51 -11.70
C GLY A 19 13.52 17.31 -11.02
N THR A 20 13.51 16.20 -11.75
CA THR A 20 14.14 14.94 -11.39
C THR A 20 15.65 15.15 -11.31
N GLY A 21 16.28 14.62 -10.26
CA GLY A 21 17.73 14.74 -10.07
C GLY A 21 18.16 15.94 -9.23
N VAL A 22 19.46 16.07 -9.08
CA VAL A 22 20.11 17.07 -8.23
C VAL A 22 20.61 18.23 -9.08
N LEU A 23 20.38 19.46 -8.63
CA LEU A 23 20.92 20.67 -9.26
C LEU A 23 22.45 20.70 -9.15
N GLN A 24 23.14 20.85 -10.27
CA GLN A 24 24.60 20.76 -10.36
C GLN A 24 25.30 22.12 -10.36
N ASN A 25 24.62 23.21 -10.75
CA ASN A 25 25.21 24.54 -10.88
C ASN A 25 24.49 25.62 -10.04
N PRO A 26 24.27 25.40 -8.72
CA PRO A 26 23.55 26.36 -7.89
C PRO A 26 24.23 27.73 -7.83
N GLU A 27 25.56 27.82 -7.93
CA GLU A 27 26.32 29.07 -7.94
C GLU A 27 26.00 29.97 -9.14
N GLU A 28 25.59 29.38 -10.26
CA GLU A 28 25.28 30.09 -11.49
C GLU A 28 23.83 30.57 -11.53
N VAL A 29 22.90 29.79 -10.97
CA VAL A 29 21.46 30.04 -11.13
C VAL A 29 20.78 30.59 -9.88
N LEU A 30 21.36 30.44 -8.68
CA LEU A 30 20.74 30.87 -7.43
C LEU A 30 21.41 32.12 -6.83
N THR A 31 20.62 32.90 -6.09
CA THR A 31 21.17 33.99 -5.28
C THR A 31 22.03 33.46 -4.14
N ALA A 32 22.94 34.29 -3.60
CA ALA A 32 23.73 33.91 -2.43
C ALA A 32 22.85 33.56 -1.22
N THR A 33 21.76 34.30 -1.01
CA THR A 33 20.77 34.05 0.04
C THR A 33 20.08 32.70 -0.11
N ALA A 34 19.62 32.34 -1.33
CA ALA A 34 19.01 31.04 -1.58
C ALA A 34 19.99 29.88 -1.31
N ARG A 35 21.26 30.02 -1.73
CA ARG A 35 22.31 29.02 -1.46
C ARG A 35 22.61 28.87 0.03
N GLU A 36 22.69 29.97 0.77
CA GLU A 36 22.85 29.96 2.23
C GLU A 36 21.69 29.19 2.88
N ARG A 37 20.45 29.49 2.52
CA ARG A 37 19.25 28.80 3.04
C ARG A 37 19.25 27.31 2.69
N LEU A 38 19.62 26.94 1.45
CA LEU A 38 19.75 25.53 1.03
C LEU A 38 20.77 24.76 1.88
N SER A 39 21.89 25.38 2.23
CA SER A 39 22.93 24.72 3.06
C SER A 39 22.45 24.33 4.47
N ARG A 40 21.31 24.87 4.92
CA ARG A 40 20.72 24.61 6.24
C ARG A 40 19.65 23.53 6.25
N VAL A 41 19.13 23.12 5.09
CA VAL A 41 17.96 22.22 4.97
C VAL A 41 18.15 20.89 5.73
N LEU A 42 19.38 20.35 5.74
CA LEU A 42 19.66 19.06 6.38
C LEU A 42 19.95 19.15 7.88
N GLN A 43 19.99 20.37 8.46
CA GLN A 43 20.40 20.60 9.85
C GLN A 43 19.26 20.37 10.86
N SER A 44 18.02 20.59 10.45
CA SER A 44 16.84 20.42 11.31
C SER A 44 15.64 19.94 10.51
N ASP A 45 14.60 19.61 11.25
CA ASP A 45 13.30 19.13 10.77
C ASP A 45 12.33 20.26 10.42
N GLU A 46 12.78 21.50 10.54
CA GLU A 46 12.01 22.69 10.23
C GLU A 46 11.90 22.90 8.72
N THR A 47 10.80 23.50 8.29
CA THR A 47 10.65 23.95 6.91
C THR A 47 11.41 25.25 6.71
N VAL A 48 12.41 25.23 5.82
CA VAL A 48 13.19 26.39 5.41
C VAL A 48 12.61 26.97 4.13
N THR A 49 12.24 28.24 4.13
CA THR A 49 11.90 28.97 2.90
C THR A 49 13.20 29.33 2.17
N ILE A 50 13.41 28.75 0.99
CA ILE A 50 14.56 29.00 0.12
C ILE A 50 14.33 30.27 -0.70
N VAL A 51 13.16 30.37 -1.34
CA VAL A 51 12.67 31.56 -2.05
C VAL A 51 11.24 31.83 -1.61
N GLY A 52 11.01 33.02 -1.06
CA GLY A 52 9.71 33.47 -0.56
C GLY A 52 8.79 34.03 -1.64
N PRO A 53 7.52 34.28 -1.29
CA PRO A 53 6.50 34.77 -2.24
C PRO A 53 6.80 36.16 -2.82
N ASP A 54 7.57 36.99 -2.11
CA ASP A 54 7.93 38.35 -2.54
C ASP A 54 9.29 38.40 -3.27
N GLU A 55 10.07 37.33 -3.23
CA GLU A 55 11.38 37.22 -3.90
C GLU A 55 11.16 36.78 -5.35
N VAL A 56 10.80 37.73 -6.23
CA VAL A 56 10.40 37.44 -7.62
C VAL A 56 11.34 38.12 -8.61
N GLY A 57 11.76 37.37 -9.64
CA GLY A 57 12.53 37.90 -10.77
C GLY A 57 14.05 37.80 -10.63
N PRO A 58 14.79 38.25 -11.66
CA PRO A 58 16.26 38.19 -11.69
C PRO A 58 16.88 38.95 -10.51
N GLY A 59 17.88 38.35 -9.87
CA GLY A 59 18.57 38.92 -8.71
C GLY A 59 17.82 38.81 -7.38
N GLN A 60 16.57 38.33 -7.40
CA GLN A 60 15.74 38.08 -6.21
C GLN A 60 15.44 36.60 -6.04
N ALA A 61 14.73 36.00 -7.00
CA ALA A 61 14.38 34.57 -7.01
C ALA A 61 15.57 33.69 -7.46
N THR A 62 16.36 34.21 -8.40
CA THR A 62 17.49 33.53 -9.05
C THR A 62 18.66 34.52 -9.18
N ALA A 63 19.79 34.07 -9.71
CA ALA A 63 20.84 34.99 -10.16
C ALA A 63 20.31 36.04 -11.17
N SER A 64 21.00 37.18 -11.27
CA SER A 64 20.70 38.24 -12.24
C SER A 64 21.10 37.83 -13.66
N GLY A 65 20.49 38.47 -14.66
CA GLY A 65 20.78 38.23 -16.08
C GLY A 65 19.48 38.21 -16.90
N ASP A 66 19.60 37.89 -18.18
CA ASP A 66 18.44 37.74 -19.06
C ASP A 66 17.92 36.30 -19.07
N ARG A 67 18.84 35.32 -19.08
CA ARG A 67 18.56 33.88 -19.13
C ARG A 67 19.51 33.11 -18.22
N LEU A 68 19.05 31.98 -17.70
CA LEU A 68 19.81 31.06 -16.87
C LEU A 68 19.63 29.64 -17.36
N VAL A 69 20.71 28.86 -17.34
CA VAL A 69 20.70 27.44 -17.72
C VAL A 69 20.79 26.60 -16.45
N TRP A 70 19.73 25.88 -16.12
CA TRP A 70 19.69 24.98 -14.97
C TRP A 70 20.18 23.60 -15.38
N HIS A 71 21.14 23.04 -14.64
CA HIS A 71 21.73 21.73 -14.92
C HIS A 71 21.34 20.71 -13.85
N PHE A 72 20.58 19.69 -14.23
CA PHE A 72 20.17 18.59 -13.36
C PHE A 72 20.81 17.28 -13.78
N VAL A 73 21.22 16.47 -12.81
CA VAL A 73 21.70 15.10 -13.04
C VAL A 73 20.90 14.13 -12.17
N ALA A 74 20.39 13.08 -12.80
CA ALA A 74 19.68 11.98 -12.16
C ALA A 74 20.30 10.65 -12.61
N ASP A 75 20.51 9.72 -11.69
CA ASP A 75 21.04 8.39 -11.97
C ASP A 75 20.08 7.32 -11.45
N SER A 76 20.08 6.17 -12.11
CA SER A 76 19.21 5.02 -11.79
C SER A 76 17.72 5.37 -11.76
N VAL A 77 17.26 6.18 -12.72
CA VAL A 77 15.86 6.59 -12.88
C VAL A 77 15.29 6.12 -14.22
N ASN A 78 13.98 5.86 -14.29
CA ASN A 78 13.29 5.41 -15.50
C ASN A 78 12.73 6.57 -16.35
N ASP A 79 12.52 7.76 -15.76
CA ASP A 79 12.00 8.94 -16.44
C ASP A 79 12.58 10.24 -15.85
N PHE A 80 12.36 11.36 -16.53
CA PHE A 80 12.75 12.70 -16.10
C PHE A 80 11.57 13.68 -16.26
N ALA A 81 11.12 14.26 -15.15
CA ALA A 81 10.11 15.31 -15.14
C ALA A 81 10.68 16.63 -14.59
N TRP A 82 10.09 17.75 -15.00
CA TRP A 82 10.49 19.09 -14.54
C TRP A 82 9.31 20.05 -14.58
N ALA A 83 9.43 21.16 -13.84
CA ALA A 83 8.50 22.28 -13.91
C ALA A 83 9.24 23.61 -13.74
N THR A 84 8.62 24.69 -14.18
CA THR A 84 9.14 26.05 -13.96
C THR A 84 8.01 27.05 -13.80
N ALA A 85 8.26 28.08 -12.97
CA ALA A 85 7.38 29.22 -12.87
C ALA A 85 8.16 30.48 -12.45
N LYS A 86 7.65 31.64 -12.90
CA LYS A 86 8.15 32.96 -12.51
C LYS A 86 7.99 33.26 -11.01
N LYS A 87 7.00 32.64 -10.36
CA LYS A 87 6.57 32.98 -8.99
C LYS A 87 6.55 31.78 -8.06
N PHE A 88 7.37 30.76 -8.30
CA PHE A 88 7.44 29.67 -7.33
C PHE A 88 7.92 30.19 -5.98
N VAL A 89 7.15 29.86 -4.95
CA VAL A 89 7.66 29.78 -3.59
C VAL A 89 8.41 28.45 -3.51
N TRP A 90 9.63 28.48 -3.01
CA TRP A 90 10.44 27.30 -2.79
C TRP A 90 10.69 27.11 -1.30
N GLN A 91 10.13 26.05 -0.74
CA GLN A 91 10.40 25.60 0.62
C GLN A 91 11.12 24.25 0.60
N ALA A 92 11.84 23.94 1.67
CA ALA A 92 12.48 22.64 1.82
C ALA A 92 12.49 22.18 3.27
N THR A 93 12.43 20.87 3.47
CA THR A 93 12.66 20.21 4.75
C THR A 93 13.53 18.98 4.49
N ARG A 94 13.65 18.07 5.47
CA ARG A 94 14.37 16.81 5.31
C ARG A 94 13.56 15.65 5.89
N ALA A 95 13.91 14.45 5.46
CA ALA A 95 13.55 13.19 6.11
C ALA A 95 14.82 12.44 6.50
N THR A 96 14.79 11.68 7.58
CA THR A 96 15.90 10.85 8.02
C THR A 96 15.69 9.40 7.59
N ILE A 97 16.39 8.97 6.56
CA ILE A 97 16.22 7.64 5.99
C ILE A 97 17.02 6.60 6.79
N PRO A 98 16.39 5.54 7.32
CA PRO A 98 17.09 4.48 8.04
C PRO A 98 18.25 3.89 7.23
N GLY A 99 19.44 3.86 7.84
CA GLY A 99 20.67 3.35 7.21
C GLY A 99 21.30 4.26 6.14
N LYS A 100 20.73 5.44 5.86
CA LYS A 100 21.26 6.39 4.86
C LYS A 100 21.49 7.81 5.41
N GLY A 101 20.66 8.27 6.34
CA GLY A 101 20.74 9.61 6.92
C GLY A 101 19.80 10.63 6.25
N PRO A 102 20.04 11.94 6.44
CA PRO A 102 19.10 12.97 6.02
C PRO A 102 19.06 13.13 4.49
N VAL A 103 17.85 13.23 3.95
CA VAL A 103 17.54 13.47 2.53
C VAL A 103 16.66 14.71 2.42
N PRO A 104 16.98 15.69 1.57
CA PRO A 104 16.16 16.89 1.40
C PRO A 104 14.87 16.57 0.66
N ILE A 105 13.80 17.25 1.10
CA ILE A 105 12.50 17.29 0.46
C ILE A 105 12.27 18.75 0.02
N HIS A 106 12.11 18.98 -1.27
CA HIS A 106 11.81 20.29 -1.84
C HIS A 106 10.32 20.41 -2.15
N MET A 107 9.74 21.58 -1.92
CA MET A 107 8.35 21.92 -2.26
C MET A 107 8.37 23.21 -3.06
N LEU A 108 7.84 23.17 -4.27
CA LEU A 108 7.76 24.32 -5.17
C LEU A 108 6.30 24.55 -5.57
N TYR A 109 5.79 25.74 -5.29
CA TYR A 109 4.37 26.02 -5.49
C TYR A 109 4.07 27.47 -5.80
N LEU A 110 2.94 27.72 -6.47
CA LEU A 110 2.49 29.09 -6.71
C LEU A 110 1.94 29.71 -5.42
N PRO A 111 2.09 31.02 -5.17
CA PRO A 111 1.76 31.62 -3.87
C PRO A 111 0.28 31.41 -3.47
N GLY A 112 -0.63 31.42 -4.46
CA GLY A 112 -2.06 31.15 -4.25
C GLY A 112 -2.41 29.69 -3.90
N ARG A 113 -1.41 28.80 -3.81
CA ARG A 113 -1.56 27.38 -3.43
C ARG A 113 -0.99 27.07 -2.04
N ALA A 114 -0.50 28.06 -1.31
CA ALA A 114 0.17 27.88 -0.02
C ALA A 114 -0.63 27.01 0.96
N ASP A 115 -1.94 27.26 1.11
CA ASP A 115 -2.81 26.51 2.05
C ASP A 115 -2.82 25.01 1.77
N ARG A 116 -2.75 24.63 0.50
CA ARG A 116 -2.76 23.23 0.11
C ARG A 116 -1.41 22.54 0.42
N PHE A 117 -0.30 23.29 0.39
CA PHE A 117 1.04 22.78 0.72
C PHE A 117 1.37 22.84 2.22
N ALA A 118 0.55 23.50 3.04
CA ALA A 118 0.83 23.75 4.44
C ALA A 118 1.22 22.48 5.23
N ASN A 119 0.61 21.34 4.92
CA ASN A 119 0.90 20.05 5.57
C ASN A 119 1.75 19.09 4.71
N ALA A 120 2.06 19.47 3.46
CA ALA A 120 2.76 18.58 2.52
C ALA A 120 4.15 18.19 3.03
N ALA A 121 4.86 19.11 3.70
CA ALA A 121 6.16 18.84 4.31
C ALA A 121 6.10 17.70 5.33
N ALA A 122 5.17 17.80 6.28
CA ALA A 122 5.03 16.84 7.36
C ALA A 122 4.56 15.47 6.86
N ILE A 123 3.59 15.45 5.94
CA ILE A 123 3.07 14.22 5.33
C ILE A 123 4.16 13.51 4.52
N THR A 124 4.87 14.24 3.65
CA THR A 124 5.93 13.66 2.81
C THR A 124 7.07 13.12 3.64
N ARG A 125 7.51 13.85 4.68
CA ARG A 125 8.55 13.37 5.59
C ARG A 125 8.14 12.06 6.26
N HIS A 126 6.96 12.02 6.87
CA HIS A 126 6.43 10.82 7.51
C HIS A 126 6.39 9.64 6.52
N ALA A 127 5.80 9.83 5.34
CA ALA A 127 5.70 8.80 4.31
C ALA A 127 7.10 8.29 3.87
N LEU A 128 8.04 9.20 3.61
CA LEU A 128 9.38 8.83 3.14
C LEU A 128 10.17 8.05 4.20
N GLU A 129 10.03 8.40 5.47
CA GLU A 129 10.65 7.69 6.61
C GLU A 129 9.98 6.33 6.84
N PHE A 130 8.65 6.31 6.94
CA PHE A 130 7.85 5.12 7.19
C PHE A 130 8.05 4.05 6.11
N TYR A 131 7.93 4.40 4.83
CA TYR A 131 8.13 3.45 3.74
C TYR A 131 9.59 3.00 3.60
N SER A 132 10.55 3.84 4.00
CA SER A 132 11.97 3.46 4.05
C SER A 132 12.26 2.41 5.10
N GLU A 133 11.60 2.50 6.26
CA GLU A 133 11.69 1.49 7.31
C GLU A 133 10.95 0.20 6.91
N LEU A 134 9.75 0.34 6.38
CA LEU A 134 8.86 -0.77 6.10
C LEU A 134 9.34 -1.64 4.92
N TRP A 135 9.76 -1.04 3.81
CA TRP A 135 10.05 -1.77 2.57
C TRP A 135 11.54 -1.87 2.28
N ALA A 136 12.18 -0.74 2.01
CA ALA A 136 13.60 -0.62 1.72
C ALA A 136 14.01 0.86 1.82
N PRO A 137 15.25 1.19 2.23
CA PRO A 137 15.68 2.59 2.30
C PRO A 137 15.47 3.35 0.98
N TYR A 138 14.87 4.56 1.06
CA TYR A 138 14.67 5.44 -0.09
C TYR A 138 15.98 5.64 -0.87
N PRO A 139 16.01 5.36 -2.18
CA PRO A 139 17.27 5.14 -2.88
C PRO A 139 17.86 6.45 -3.40
N PHE A 140 17.02 7.44 -3.68
CA PHE A 140 17.40 8.66 -4.40
C PHE A 140 17.93 9.77 -3.46
N PRO A 141 18.73 10.72 -3.97
CA PRO A 141 19.37 11.74 -3.15
C PRO A 141 18.45 12.87 -2.66
N GLN A 142 17.25 13.04 -3.25
CA GLN A 142 16.27 14.06 -2.86
C GLN A 142 14.85 13.63 -3.28
N LEU A 143 13.84 14.36 -2.82
CA LEU A 143 12.47 14.30 -3.34
C LEU A 143 11.95 15.72 -3.56
N THR A 144 11.23 15.96 -4.65
CA THR A 144 10.65 17.26 -5.00
C THR A 144 9.15 17.14 -5.19
N LEU A 145 8.38 17.88 -4.42
CA LEU A 145 6.96 18.12 -4.67
C LEU A 145 6.84 19.43 -5.45
N GLN A 146 6.33 19.34 -6.67
CA GLN A 146 6.06 20.52 -7.50
C GLN A 146 4.57 20.63 -7.77
N ASP A 147 4.06 21.85 -7.64
CA ASP A 147 2.68 22.20 -7.97
C ASP A 147 2.43 21.99 -9.46
N GLY A 148 1.29 21.40 -9.79
CA GLY A 148 0.85 21.23 -11.16
C GLY A 148 -0.62 20.94 -11.32
N PRO A 149 -1.06 20.60 -12.54
CA PRO A 149 -2.48 20.59 -12.89
C PRO A 149 -3.24 19.36 -12.35
N SER A 150 -2.55 18.25 -12.10
CA SER A 150 -3.14 16.99 -11.65
C SER A 150 -3.33 16.93 -10.13
N ALA A 151 -4.18 16.01 -9.67
CA ALA A 151 -4.26 15.63 -8.26
C ALA A 151 -2.97 14.94 -7.77
N GLY A 152 -2.29 14.23 -8.67
CA GLY A 152 -1.09 13.45 -8.43
C GLY A 152 -0.50 12.94 -9.75
N MET A 153 0.81 12.74 -9.77
CA MET A 153 1.56 12.09 -10.84
C MET A 153 3.00 11.93 -10.34
N GLU A 154 3.39 10.69 -10.21
CA GLU A 154 4.67 10.21 -9.75
C GLU A 154 5.71 10.22 -10.87
N TYR A 155 6.91 10.66 -10.52
CA TYR A 155 8.12 10.50 -11.32
C TYR A 155 9.27 10.19 -10.36
N PRO A 156 10.42 9.72 -10.85
CA PRO A 156 11.59 9.54 -9.99
C PRO A 156 12.00 10.87 -9.37
N MET A 157 12.08 10.91 -8.04
CA MET A 157 12.41 12.11 -7.26
C MET A 157 11.45 13.29 -7.42
N VAL A 158 10.37 13.17 -8.19
CA VAL A 158 9.44 14.27 -8.46
C VAL A 158 8.01 13.79 -8.28
N ILE A 159 7.23 14.57 -7.55
CA ILE A 159 5.79 14.43 -7.42
C ILE A 159 5.19 15.68 -8.03
N ASN A 160 4.38 15.51 -9.07
CA ASN A 160 3.64 16.59 -9.69
C ASN A 160 2.18 16.55 -9.21
N SER A 161 1.88 17.32 -8.16
CA SER A 161 0.59 17.23 -7.47
C SER A 161 0.11 18.61 -7.08
N ASN A 162 -1.21 18.80 -7.14
CA ASN A 162 -1.90 19.92 -6.51
C ASN A 162 -2.19 19.68 -5.00
N GLN A 163 -1.41 18.75 -4.42
CA GLN A 163 -1.17 18.42 -3.02
C GLN A 163 -2.39 17.93 -2.25
N GLY A 164 -3.24 17.18 -2.97
CA GLY A 164 -4.29 16.33 -2.39
C GLY A 164 -3.82 14.91 -2.04
N ALA A 165 -2.61 14.49 -2.44
CA ALA A 165 -2.20 13.08 -2.42
C ALA A 165 -0.74 12.83 -1.95
N ALA A 166 -0.11 13.72 -1.18
CA ALA A 166 1.33 13.66 -0.89
C ALA A 166 1.86 12.30 -0.37
N ASP A 167 1.14 11.61 0.55
CA ASP A 167 1.53 10.26 1.02
C ASP A 167 1.50 9.22 -0.11
N HIS A 168 0.44 9.25 -0.92
CA HIS A 168 0.24 8.34 -2.05
C HIS A 168 1.32 8.53 -3.10
N GLU A 169 1.57 9.77 -3.53
CA GLU A 169 2.62 10.05 -4.52
C GLU A 169 4.03 9.73 -3.99
N THR A 170 4.24 9.84 -2.68
CA THR A 170 5.51 9.46 -2.05
C THR A 170 5.71 7.95 -2.03
N ALA A 171 4.64 7.17 -1.86
CA ALA A 171 4.69 5.71 -1.93
C ALA A 171 5.19 5.21 -3.31
N HIS A 172 4.84 5.92 -4.39
CA HIS A 172 5.27 5.54 -5.73
C HIS A 172 6.79 5.56 -5.94
N GLN A 173 7.53 6.22 -5.04
CA GLN A 173 8.98 6.19 -5.08
C GLN A 173 9.58 4.78 -4.88
N TRP A 174 8.79 3.83 -4.36
CA TRP A 174 9.13 2.41 -4.32
C TRP A 174 8.61 1.66 -5.55
N TRP A 175 7.30 1.67 -5.76
CA TRP A 175 6.65 1.08 -6.93
C TRP A 175 5.92 2.19 -7.67
N PRO A 176 6.37 2.60 -8.86
CA PRO A 176 7.27 1.89 -9.77
C PRO A 176 8.71 2.43 -9.78
N MET A 177 9.00 3.52 -9.06
CA MET A 177 10.25 4.26 -9.31
C MET A 177 11.51 3.53 -8.85
N MET A 178 11.44 2.72 -7.79
CA MET A 178 12.55 1.85 -7.39
C MET A 178 12.42 0.47 -8.04
N VAL A 179 11.20 -0.06 -8.16
CA VAL A 179 10.89 -1.39 -8.70
C VAL A 179 10.01 -1.18 -9.92
N GLY A 180 10.60 -1.22 -11.12
CA GLY A 180 9.95 -0.80 -12.36
C GLY A 180 8.93 -1.81 -12.89
N ASN A 181 7.78 -1.92 -12.24
CA ASN A 181 6.64 -2.67 -12.76
C ASN A 181 6.01 -1.96 -13.98
N ASP A 182 5.34 -2.73 -14.83
CA ASP A 182 4.60 -2.19 -15.99
C ASP A 182 3.24 -1.67 -15.51
N GLU A 183 3.16 -0.37 -15.23
CA GLU A 183 1.95 0.32 -14.76
C GLU A 183 0.81 0.30 -15.78
N THR A 184 1.16 0.26 -17.08
CA THR A 184 0.19 0.27 -18.18
C THR A 184 -0.54 -1.06 -18.30
N TRP A 185 0.19 -2.17 -18.17
CA TRP A 185 -0.40 -3.51 -18.21
C TRP A 185 -0.93 -3.95 -16.85
N TYR A 186 -0.17 -3.70 -15.78
CA TYR A 186 -0.40 -4.25 -14.45
C TYR A 186 -0.53 -3.14 -13.40
N GLY A 187 -1.43 -2.18 -13.65
CA GLY A 187 -1.67 -1.05 -12.74
C GLY A 187 -1.94 -1.47 -11.29
N TRP A 188 -2.46 -2.67 -11.05
CA TRP A 188 -2.65 -3.20 -9.70
C TRP A 188 -1.35 -3.39 -8.89
N MET A 189 -0.20 -3.58 -9.55
CA MET A 189 1.11 -3.63 -8.91
C MET A 189 1.67 -2.24 -8.63
N ASP A 190 1.09 -1.21 -9.21
CA ASP A 190 1.48 0.16 -8.95
C ASP A 190 0.52 0.77 -7.92
N GLU A 191 -0.65 1.17 -8.40
CA GLU A 191 -1.70 1.81 -7.64
C GLU A 191 -2.25 0.91 -6.53
N GLY A 192 -2.40 -0.38 -6.82
CA GLY A 192 -2.91 -1.32 -5.82
C GLY A 192 -1.93 -1.57 -4.67
N PHE A 193 -0.62 -1.67 -4.95
CA PHE A 193 0.39 -1.72 -3.89
C PHE A 193 0.41 -0.40 -3.10
N ASN A 194 0.30 0.73 -3.80
CA ASN A 194 0.22 2.03 -3.16
C ASN A 194 -0.98 2.14 -2.20
N ARG A 195 -2.17 1.70 -2.62
CA ARG A 195 -3.36 1.68 -1.76
C ARG A 195 -3.17 0.84 -0.50
N TYR A 196 -2.46 -0.28 -0.61
CA TYR A 196 -2.11 -1.09 0.56
C TYR A 196 -1.12 -0.34 1.47
N MET A 197 -0.10 0.29 0.90
CA MET A 197 0.86 1.13 1.62
C MET A 197 0.18 2.28 2.38
N ASN A 198 -0.79 2.97 1.76
CA ASN A 198 -1.47 4.08 2.43
C ASN A 198 -2.34 3.62 3.61
N ILE A 199 -2.89 2.40 3.58
CA ILE A 199 -3.59 1.83 4.75
C ILE A 199 -2.61 1.71 5.92
N LEU A 200 -1.41 1.19 5.67
CA LEU A 200 -0.37 1.02 6.69
C LEU A 200 0.16 2.36 7.19
N SER A 201 0.48 3.29 6.28
CA SER A 201 0.97 4.64 6.62
C SER A 201 -0.04 5.43 7.44
N ARG A 202 -1.32 5.38 7.07
CA ARG A 202 -2.39 6.05 7.82
C ARG A 202 -2.55 5.50 9.23
N ALA A 203 -2.38 4.19 9.42
CA ALA A 203 -2.46 3.57 10.73
C ALA A 203 -1.29 4.01 11.61
N ASP A 204 -0.07 4.00 11.06
CA ASP A 204 1.15 4.48 11.72
C ASP A 204 1.05 5.95 12.13
N GLN A 205 0.62 6.82 11.21
CA GLN A 205 0.39 8.25 11.49
C GLN A 205 -0.60 8.48 12.64
N ARG A 206 -1.56 7.57 12.83
CA ARG A 206 -2.56 7.62 13.91
C ARG A 206 -2.10 6.92 15.19
N GLY A 207 -0.94 6.28 15.19
CA GLY A 207 -0.45 5.45 16.30
C GLY A 207 -1.33 4.22 16.55
N GLN A 208 -1.90 3.64 15.49
CA GLN A 208 -2.84 2.53 15.55
C GLN A 208 -2.32 1.32 14.76
N ALA A 209 -2.78 0.12 15.12
CA ALA A 209 -2.57 -1.04 14.27
C ALA A 209 -3.35 -0.87 12.95
N PRO A 210 -2.78 -1.28 11.80
CA PRO A 210 -3.49 -1.25 10.54
C PRO A 210 -4.70 -2.18 10.58
N ASP A 211 -5.84 -1.66 10.14
CA ASP A 211 -7.07 -2.43 9.99
C ASP A 211 -7.16 -2.94 8.54
N LEU A 212 -6.98 -4.25 8.39
CA LEU A 212 -7.12 -4.97 7.13
C LEU A 212 -8.38 -5.84 7.13
N ASP A 213 -9.16 -5.81 8.19
CA ASP A 213 -10.35 -6.62 8.35
C ASP A 213 -11.51 -6.04 7.51
N GLY A 214 -12.47 -6.88 7.14
CA GLY A 214 -13.62 -6.47 6.33
C GLY A 214 -13.33 -6.23 4.84
N LEU A 215 -12.07 -6.17 4.41
CA LEU A 215 -11.71 -5.96 3.01
C LEU A 215 -12.18 -7.10 2.09
N GLY A 216 -12.34 -8.32 2.60
CA GLY A 216 -12.90 -9.44 1.83
C GLY A 216 -14.32 -9.16 1.36
N GLN A 217 -15.15 -8.58 2.22
CA GLN A 217 -16.56 -8.30 1.92
C GLN A 217 -16.74 -7.20 0.87
N GLN A 218 -15.78 -6.28 0.79
CA GLN A 218 -15.74 -5.29 -0.28
C GLN A 218 -15.51 -5.96 -1.64
N TYR A 219 -14.74 -7.05 -1.69
CA TYR A 219 -14.63 -7.82 -2.92
C TYR A 219 -15.88 -8.66 -3.16
N GLY A 220 -16.38 -9.38 -2.16
CA GLY A 220 -17.55 -10.26 -2.32
C GLY A 220 -18.82 -9.55 -2.82
N SER A 221 -18.97 -8.25 -2.56
CA SER A 221 -20.08 -7.46 -3.11
C SER A 221 -19.97 -7.16 -4.61
N VAL A 222 -18.77 -7.23 -5.18
CA VAL A 222 -18.44 -6.91 -6.58
C VAL A 222 -18.11 -8.16 -7.39
N SER A 223 -17.57 -9.20 -6.77
CA SER A 223 -17.08 -10.41 -7.44
C SER A 223 -18.12 -11.00 -8.38
N GLY A 224 -17.70 -11.29 -9.61
CA GLY A 224 -18.56 -11.91 -10.63
C GLY A 224 -19.45 -10.92 -11.38
N ASP A 225 -19.30 -9.61 -11.14
CA ASP A 225 -19.92 -8.59 -11.99
C ASP A 225 -19.41 -8.72 -13.44
N GLU A 226 -20.31 -8.60 -14.41
CA GLU A 226 -19.99 -8.78 -15.84
C GLU A 226 -18.98 -7.75 -16.36
N TRP A 227 -18.86 -6.61 -15.70
CA TRP A 227 -17.93 -5.53 -16.03
C TRP A 227 -16.61 -5.63 -15.25
N GLU A 228 -16.45 -6.60 -14.34
CA GLU A 228 -15.23 -6.79 -13.56
C GLU A 228 -14.11 -7.42 -14.43
N PRO A 229 -12.99 -6.72 -14.67
CA PRO A 229 -11.85 -7.32 -15.32
C PRO A 229 -10.95 -8.04 -14.28
N PRO A 230 -10.42 -9.23 -14.61
CA PRO A 230 -9.30 -9.82 -13.86
C PRO A 230 -8.11 -8.88 -13.73
N MET A 231 -7.31 -9.04 -12.68
CA MET A 231 -6.15 -8.16 -12.42
C MET A 231 -5.06 -8.28 -13.49
N MET A 232 -5.02 -9.41 -14.20
CA MET A 232 -4.08 -9.63 -15.31
C MET A 232 -4.52 -9.04 -16.65
N TRP A 233 -5.73 -8.49 -16.72
CA TRP A 233 -6.16 -7.74 -17.89
C TRP A 233 -5.39 -6.42 -17.96
N ASN A 234 -4.99 -6.01 -19.17
CA ASN A 234 -4.32 -4.73 -19.38
C ASN A 234 -5.18 -3.57 -18.82
N ALA A 235 -4.59 -2.77 -17.94
CA ALA A 235 -5.31 -1.74 -17.18
C ALA A 235 -5.98 -0.69 -18.09
N ASN A 236 -5.39 -0.33 -19.23
CA ASN A 236 -6.00 0.60 -20.20
C ASN A 236 -7.33 0.09 -20.79
N TYR A 237 -7.58 -1.21 -20.72
CA TYR A 237 -8.78 -1.85 -21.24
C TYR A 237 -9.68 -2.41 -20.13
N ALA A 238 -9.46 -2.03 -18.87
CA ALA A 238 -10.28 -2.44 -17.72
C ALA A 238 -11.68 -1.78 -17.69
N GLY A 239 -11.98 -0.90 -18.65
CA GLY A 239 -13.31 -0.32 -18.84
C GLY A 239 -13.79 0.50 -17.63
N PRO A 240 -15.11 0.49 -17.33
CA PRO A 240 -15.68 1.31 -16.26
C PRO A 240 -15.18 0.90 -14.86
N MET A 241 -14.67 -0.33 -14.72
CA MET A 241 -14.17 -0.90 -13.46
C MET A 241 -12.65 -0.78 -13.31
N TYR A 242 -11.97 0.04 -14.13
CA TYR A 242 -10.55 0.35 -14.00
C TYR A 242 -10.14 0.68 -12.55
N GLY A 243 -10.86 1.60 -11.91
CA GLY A 243 -10.57 2.00 -10.54
C GLY A 243 -10.64 0.84 -9.54
N PHE A 244 -11.58 -0.08 -9.73
CA PHE A 244 -11.70 -1.26 -8.88
C PHE A 244 -10.53 -2.23 -9.10
N GLN A 245 -10.24 -2.56 -10.36
CA GLN A 245 -9.18 -3.49 -10.73
C GLN A 245 -7.78 -2.99 -10.37
N THR A 246 -7.48 -1.73 -10.67
CA THR A 246 -6.16 -1.13 -10.50
C THR A 246 -5.91 -0.69 -9.05
N TYR A 247 -6.88 -0.14 -8.34
CA TYR A 247 -6.65 0.41 -6.99
C TYR A 247 -7.15 -0.50 -5.86
N SER A 248 -8.29 -1.17 -6.06
CA SER A 248 -9.09 -1.69 -4.95
C SER A 248 -8.80 -3.16 -4.65
N LYS A 249 -8.56 -4.00 -5.68
CA LYS A 249 -8.37 -5.45 -5.49
C LYS A 249 -7.08 -5.79 -4.74
N THR A 250 -5.97 -5.07 -4.96
CA THR A 250 -4.68 -5.42 -4.34
C THR A 250 -4.69 -5.35 -2.80
N PRO A 251 -5.22 -4.29 -2.14
CA PRO A 251 -5.38 -4.31 -0.68
C PRO A 251 -6.24 -5.48 -0.17
N MET A 252 -7.28 -5.87 -0.90
CA MET A 252 -8.15 -6.99 -0.55
C MET A 252 -7.41 -8.33 -0.68
N MET A 253 -6.65 -8.50 -1.77
CA MET A 253 -5.76 -9.63 -1.98
C MET A 253 -4.74 -9.76 -0.85
N LEU A 254 -4.04 -8.68 -0.50
CA LEU A 254 -3.02 -8.71 0.55
C LEU A 254 -3.60 -8.86 1.95
N SER A 255 -4.82 -8.38 2.19
CA SER A 255 -5.57 -8.67 3.42
C SER A 255 -5.89 -10.16 3.53
N MET A 256 -6.45 -10.78 2.48
CA MET A 256 -6.72 -12.21 2.44
C MET A 256 -5.43 -13.02 2.64
N LEU A 257 -4.35 -12.66 1.96
CA LEU A 257 -3.05 -13.31 2.14
C LEU A 257 -2.58 -13.21 3.60
N GLY A 258 -2.72 -12.02 4.21
CA GLY A 258 -2.45 -11.79 5.63
C GLY A 258 -3.32 -12.64 6.56
N GLY A 259 -4.59 -12.89 6.21
CA GLY A 259 -5.47 -13.83 6.92
C GLY A 259 -5.00 -15.28 6.84
N ILE A 260 -4.23 -15.66 5.81
CA ILE A 260 -3.72 -17.02 5.59
C ILE A 260 -2.36 -17.23 6.28
N VAL A 261 -1.44 -16.27 6.15
CA VAL A 261 -0.04 -16.42 6.57
C VAL A 261 0.40 -15.48 7.69
N GLY A 262 -0.46 -14.54 8.09
CA GLY A 262 -0.19 -13.47 9.04
C GLY A 262 0.35 -12.20 8.37
N ASP A 263 -0.17 -11.03 8.75
CA ASP A 263 0.18 -9.73 8.17
C ASP A 263 1.68 -9.43 8.22
N SER A 264 2.33 -9.69 9.36
CA SER A 264 3.78 -9.47 9.48
C SER A 264 4.60 -10.37 8.55
N ALA A 265 4.11 -11.57 8.20
CA ALA A 265 4.80 -12.42 7.23
C ALA A 265 4.67 -11.85 5.81
N VAL A 266 3.48 -11.33 5.46
CA VAL A 266 3.26 -10.61 4.19
C VAL A 266 4.17 -9.39 4.08
N TRP A 267 4.24 -8.56 5.13
CA TRP A 267 5.10 -7.36 5.10
C TRP A 267 6.59 -7.70 4.97
N ARG A 268 7.07 -8.73 5.69
CA ARG A 268 8.45 -9.21 5.54
C ARG A 268 8.73 -9.72 4.12
N ALA A 269 7.80 -10.47 3.53
CA ALA A 269 7.93 -10.97 2.17
C ALA A 269 7.93 -9.83 1.13
N MET A 270 7.02 -8.86 1.26
CA MET A 270 6.98 -7.64 0.46
C MET A 270 8.29 -6.85 0.57
N SER A 271 8.80 -6.62 1.79
CA SER A 271 10.09 -5.94 1.99
C SER A 271 11.25 -6.70 1.33
N ALA A 272 11.29 -8.03 1.46
CA ALA A 272 12.30 -8.86 0.80
C ALA A 272 12.18 -8.79 -0.74
N TYR A 273 10.95 -8.74 -1.26
CA TYR A 273 10.67 -8.55 -2.68
C TYR A 273 11.21 -7.21 -3.16
N THR A 274 10.85 -6.10 -2.50
CA THR A 274 11.35 -4.75 -2.82
C THR A 274 12.86 -4.71 -2.86
N LYS A 275 13.54 -5.26 -1.84
CA LYS A 275 15.00 -5.27 -1.76
C LYS A 275 15.64 -6.11 -2.88
N THR A 276 15.01 -7.22 -3.26
CA THR A 276 15.51 -8.12 -4.32
C THR A 276 15.31 -7.53 -5.71
N TRP A 277 14.19 -6.85 -5.92
CA TRP A 277 13.75 -6.32 -7.21
C TRP A 277 14.04 -4.84 -7.43
N ARG A 278 14.68 -4.18 -6.46
CA ARG A 278 15.20 -2.82 -6.60
C ARG A 278 16.03 -2.68 -7.87
N PHE A 279 15.68 -1.69 -8.68
CA PHE A 279 16.21 -1.35 -10.00
C PHE A 279 16.12 -2.47 -11.03
N LYS A 280 15.06 -3.28 -10.96
CA LYS A 280 14.69 -4.30 -11.94
C LYS A 280 13.24 -4.10 -12.39
N HIS A 281 12.78 -4.93 -13.33
CA HIS A 281 11.43 -4.86 -13.91
C HIS A 281 10.71 -6.21 -13.70
N PRO A 282 10.20 -6.48 -12.49
CA PRO A 282 9.46 -7.71 -12.23
C PRO A 282 8.12 -7.72 -12.98
N SER A 283 7.77 -8.88 -13.50
CA SER A 283 6.41 -9.19 -13.93
C SER A 283 5.53 -9.62 -12.74
N PRO A 284 4.20 -9.68 -12.91
CA PRO A 284 3.30 -10.32 -11.95
C PRO A 284 3.70 -11.74 -11.52
N TRP A 285 4.31 -12.51 -12.42
CA TRP A 285 4.76 -13.87 -12.15
C TRP A 285 5.95 -13.87 -11.21
N ASP A 286 6.90 -12.96 -11.43
CA ASP A 286 8.04 -12.77 -10.54
C ASP A 286 7.60 -12.43 -9.12
N TYR A 287 6.59 -11.56 -8.99
CA TYR A 287 5.96 -11.24 -7.72
C TYR A 287 5.32 -12.47 -7.07
N ALA A 288 4.42 -13.15 -7.79
CA ALA A 288 3.69 -14.31 -7.29
C ALA A 288 4.65 -15.43 -6.82
N PHE A 289 5.62 -15.81 -7.66
CA PHE A 289 6.60 -16.84 -7.32
C PHE A 289 7.52 -16.43 -6.17
N PHE A 290 7.97 -15.16 -6.14
CA PHE A 290 8.79 -14.67 -5.04
C PHE A 290 8.03 -14.73 -3.71
N MET A 291 6.78 -14.25 -3.69
CA MET A 291 5.95 -14.24 -2.48
C MET A 291 5.66 -15.66 -2.00
N SER A 292 5.32 -16.60 -2.89
CA SER A 292 5.17 -18.03 -2.54
C SER A 292 6.42 -18.60 -1.87
N ASN A 293 7.59 -18.36 -2.46
CA ASN A 293 8.85 -18.83 -1.92
C ASN A 293 9.20 -18.17 -0.57
N ALA A 294 9.06 -16.85 -0.46
CA ALA A 294 9.36 -16.10 0.75
C ALA A 294 8.44 -16.46 1.93
N LEU A 295 7.19 -16.83 1.64
CA LEU A 295 6.21 -17.27 2.63
C LEU A 295 6.30 -18.77 2.95
N GLY A 296 7.06 -19.55 2.16
CA GLY A 296 7.20 -21.00 2.33
C GLY A 296 5.88 -21.75 2.11
N ARG A 297 5.04 -21.26 1.19
CA ARG A 297 3.71 -21.81 0.91
C ARG A 297 3.50 -22.02 -0.58
N ASP A 298 2.87 -23.12 -0.94
CA ASP A 298 2.28 -23.26 -2.28
C ASP A 298 1.02 -22.39 -2.35
N LEU A 299 1.14 -21.26 -3.04
CA LEU A 299 0.08 -20.27 -3.24
C LEU A 299 -0.34 -20.19 -4.71
N GLY A 300 -0.03 -21.21 -5.53
CA GLY A 300 -0.42 -21.21 -6.95
C GLY A 300 -1.92 -21.02 -7.14
N TRP A 301 -2.74 -21.66 -6.30
CA TRP A 301 -4.19 -21.46 -6.25
C TRP A 301 -4.56 -20.01 -5.92
N PHE A 302 -3.90 -19.40 -4.92
CA PHE A 302 -4.22 -18.06 -4.43
C PHE A 302 -4.00 -17.04 -5.53
N TRP A 303 -2.82 -17.08 -6.15
CA TRP A 303 -2.49 -16.20 -7.27
C TRP A 303 -3.43 -16.43 -8.45
N TYR A 304 -3.71 -17.70 -8.79
CA TYR A 304 -4.62 -18.03 -9.87
C TYR A 304 -5.97 -17.31 -9.75
N TYR A 305 -6.63 -17.44 -8.59
CA TYR A 305 -7.96 -16.87 -8.40
C TYR A 305 -7.96 -15.34 -8.35
N TRP A 306 -6.99 -14.71 -7.68
CA TRP A 306 -6.93 -13.25 -7.62
C TRP A 306 -6.57 -12.59 -8.95
N LEU A 307 -5.62 -13.18 -9.67
CA LEU A 307 -5.03 -12.52 -10.84
C LEU A 307 -5.80 -12.85 -12.13
N TRP A 308 -6.30 -14.08 -12.29
CA TRP A 308 -6.91 -14.55 -13.55
C TRP A 308 -8.42 -14.76 -13.50
N THR A 309 -9.06 -14.63 -12.34
CA THR A 309 -10.50 -14.86 -12.21
C THR A 309 -11.21 -13.68 -11.55
N THR A 310 -12.53 -13.76 -11.53
CA THR A 310 -13.45 -12.86 -10.81
C THR A 310 -14.21 -13.62 -9.71
N GLU A 311 -13.73 -14.80 -9.35
CA GLU A 311 -14.37 -15.70 -8.38
C GLU A 311 -14.20 -15.20 -6.94
N SER A 312 -15.09 -15.62 -6.07
CA SER A 312 -15.06 -15.38 -4.62
C SER A 312 -15.09 -16.68 -3.82
N VAL A 313 -15.02 -16.57 -2.50
CA VAL A 313 -15.08 -17.70 -1.56
C VAL A 313 -16.54 -18.06 -1.27
N ASP A 314 -17.35 -17.07 -0.88
CA ASP A 314 -18.79 -17.22 -0.59
C ASP A 314 -19.06 -18.41 0.35
N GLY A 315 -18.59 -18.27 1.59
CA GLY A 315 -18.63 -19.31 2.62
C GLY A 315 -19.87 -19.17 3.49
N SER A 316 -20.36 -20.26 4.07
CA SER A 316 -21.51 -20.21 4.98
C SER A 316 -21.51 -21.32 6.03
N ILE A 317 -22.10 -21.04 7.20
CA ILE A 317 -22.38 -22.07 8.21
C ILE A 317 -23.75 -22.68 7.93
N GLN A 318 -23.76 -23.92 7.46
CA GLN A 318 -24.99 -24.63 7.14
C GLN A 318 -25.65 -25.24 8.38
N ARG A 319 -24.83 -25.78 9.29
CA ARG A 319 -25.33 -26.50 10.46
C ARG A 319 -24.27 -26.62 11.55
N VAL A 320 -24.69 -26.51 12.81
CA VAL A 320 -23.86 -26.84 13.98
C VAL A 320 -24.56 -27.94 14.75
N THR A 321 -23.88 -29.06 15.00
CA THR A 321 -24.47 -30.23 15.66
C THR A 321 -23.60 -30.71 16.81
N PRO A 322 -24.01 -30.46 18.06
CA PRO A 322 -23.38 -31.04 19.24
C PRO A 322 -23.62 -32.55 19.31
N SER A 323 -22.60 -33.31 19.71
CA SER A 323 -22.64 -34.75 19.96
C SER A 323 -21.66 -35.08 21.10
N GLY A 324 -22.18 -35.11 22.33
CA GLY A 324 -21.34 -35.31 23.52
C GLY A 324 -20.30 -34.20 23.70
N SER A 325 -19.02 -34.55 23.70
CA SER A 325 -17.89 -33.62 23.83
C SER A 325 -17.37 -33.06 22.50
N LYS A 326 -18.05 -33.37 21.39
CA LYS A 326 -17.72 -32.96 20.04
C LYS A 326 -18.85 -32.10 19.48
N THR A 327 -18.53 -31.03 18.79
CA THR A 327 -19.49 -30.26 18.00
C THR A 327 -19.02 -30.21 16.55
N THR A 328 -19.85 -30.65 15.61
CA THR A 328 -19.50 -30.58 14.17
C THR A 328 -20.17 -29.35 13.55
N VAL A 329 -19.36 -28.46 12.99
CA VAL A 329 -19.78 -27.31 12.18
C VAL A 329 -19.69 -27.72 10.71
N THR A 330 -20.81 -27.72 10.00
CA THR A 330 -20.85 -27.96 8.56
C THR A 330 -20.70 -26.62 7.85
N VAL A 331 -19.56 -26.43 7.20
CA VAL A 331 -19.26 -25.25 6.39
C VAL A 331 -19.47 -25.58 4.93
N ARG A 332 -20.10 -24.67 4.18
CA ARG A 332 -20.25 -24.75 2.72
C ARG A 332 -19.44 -23.64 2.08
N GLN A 333 -18.91 -23.90 0.89
CA GLN A 333 -18.24 -22.91 0.05
C GLN A 333 -18.92 -22.95 -1.31
N ASP A 334 -19.67 -21.91 -1.65
CA ASP A 334 -20.40 -21.82 -2.91
C ASP A 334 -19.57 -21.17 -4.02
N GLY A 335 -18.66 -20.26 -3.65
CA GLY A 335 -17.70 -19.65 -4.55
C GLY A 335 -16.57 -20.62 -4.96
N GLN A 336 -15.95 -20.35 -6.12
CA GLN A 336 -14.89 -21.22 -6.64
C GLN A 336 -13.52 -20.93 -6.04
N MET A 337 -13.28 -19.74 -5.48
CA MET A 337 -12.01 -19.42 -4.83
C MET A 337 -11.93 -20.16 -3.48
N PRO A 338 -10.96 -21.07 -3.29
CA PRO A 338 -10.84 -21.79 -2.03
C PRO A 338 -10.25 -20.88 -0.95
N SER A 339 -10.62 -21.11 0.31
CA SER A 339 -10.03 -20.42 1.47
C SER A 339 -9.79 -21.37 2.64
N PRO A 340 -8.92 -21.02 3.60
CA PRO A 340 -8.90 -21.70 4.89
C PRO A 340 -10.24 -21.56 5.62
N VAL A 341 -10.70 -22.62 6.28
CA VAL A 341 -11.87 -22.52 7.18
C VAL A 341 -11.40 -21.97 8.51
N VAL A 342 -11.79 -20.73 8.83
CA VAL A 342 -11.44 -20.04 10.08
C VAL A 342 -12.70 -19.82 10.91
N LEU A 343 -12.79 -20.48 12.07
CA LEU A 343 -13.93 -20.36 12.97
C LEU A 343 -13.52 -19.65 14.26
N GLU A 344 -14.22 -18.59 14.63
CA GLU A 344 -14.28 -18.11 16.00
C GLU A 344 -15.36 -18.88 16.76
N VAL A 345 -14.97 -19.52 17.85
CA VAL A 345 -15.82 -20.32 18.71
C VAL A 345 -15.92 -19.64 20.06
N ARG A 346 -17.11 -19.15 20.41
CA ARG A 346 -17.39 -18.57 21.73
C ARG A 346 -18.10 -19.59 22.61
N PHE A 347 -17.51 -19.86 23.75
CA PHE A 347 -18.02 -20.76 24.77
C PHE A 347 -18.85 -19.99 25.81
N ALA A 348 -19.66 -20.73 26.56
CA ALA A 348 -20.32 -20.17 27.74
C ALA A 348 -19.25 -19.62 28.72
N PRO A 349 -19.52 -18.47 29.39
CA PRO A 349 -18.54 -17.83 30.28
C PRO A 349 -18.03 -18.71 31.43
N SER A 350 -18.83 -19.70 31.82
CA SER A 350 -18.48 -20.69 32.84
C SER A 350 -18.85 -22.10 32.39
N GLY A 351 -18.18 -23.09 32.96
CA GLY A 351 -18.40 -24.50 32.64
C GLY A 351 -17.12 -25.32 32.78
N PRO A 352 -17.16 -26.60 32.37
CA PRO A 352 -15.99 -27.48 32.35
C PRO A 352 -14.81 -26.85 31.59
N PRO A 353 -13.56 -27.28 31.85
CA PRO A 353 -12.39 -26.73 31.17
C PRO A 353 -12.44 -26.98 29.66
N ILE A 354 -11.92 -26.02 28.89
CA ILE A 354 -11.76 -26.12 27.44
C ILE A 354 -10.50 -26.94 27.15
N ARG A 355 -10.62 -27.98 26.34
CA ARG A 355 -9.48 -28.76 25.81
C ARG A 355 -9.02 -28.15 24.49
N LEU A 356 -7.87 -27.47 24.49
CA LEU A 356 -7.36 -26.84 23.27
C LEU A 356 -6.99 -27.89 22.19
N MET A 357 -7.45 -27.64 20.97
CA MET A 357 -7.11 -28.44 19.80
C MET A 357 -5.77 -27.99 19.18
N PRO A 358 -5.03 -28.87 18.48
CA PRO A 358 -3.75 -28.50 17.86
C PRO A 358 -3.82 -27.35 16.85
N ASN A 359 -4.96 -27.20 16.18
CA ASN A 359 -5.21 -26.15 15.19
C ASN A 359 -6.04 -24.99 15.75
N ALA A 360 -6.09 -24.85 17.08
CA ALA A 360 -6.82 -23.80 17.77
C ALA A 360 -5.90 -22.92 18.62
N ARG A 361 -6.26 -21.64 18.75
CA ARG A 361 -5.67 -20.69 19.70
C ARG A 361 -6.76 -20.02 20.53
N MET A 362 -6.54 -19.82 21.83
CA MET A 362 -7.44 -19.01 22.66
C MET A 362 -7.15 -17.52 22.43
N LEU A 363 -8.19 -16.71 22.25
CA LEU A 363 -8.12 -15.24 22.28
C LEU A 363 -8.32 -14.70 23.70
N ASP A 364 -9.18 -15.36 24.47
CA ASP A 364 -9.49 -15.09 25.87
C ASP A 364 -9.96 -16.40 26.55
N ASP A 365 -10.44 -16.34 27.80
CA ASP A 365 -10.86 -17.53 28.58
C ASP A 365 -12.07 -18.29 28.02
N SER A 366 -12.77 -17.70 27.04
CA SER A 366 -14.05 -18.15 26.49
C SER A 366 -14.14 -18.07 24.96
N THR A 367 -13.09 -17.62 24.27
CA THR A 367 -13.09 -17.47 22.81
C THR A 367 -11.87 -18.16 22.20
N ALA A 368 -12.09 -19.07 21.25
CA ALA A 368 -11.04 -19.73 20.48
C ALA A 368 -11.16 -19.40 19.00
N ILE A 369 -10.03 -19.33 18.30
CA ILE A 369 -9.96 -19.37 16.84
C ILE A 369 -9.48 -20.75 16.43
N VAL A 370 -10.17 -21.38 15.50
CA VAL A 370 -9.81 -22.69 14.93
C VAL A 370 -9.64 -22.55 13.44
N THR A 371 -8.57 -23.13 12.90
CA THR A 371 -8.26 -22.99 11.48
C THR A 371 -8.00 -24.34 10.84
N TRP A 372 -8.63 -24.59 9.70
CA TRP A 372 -8.25 -25.68 8.79
C TRP A 372 -7.61 -25.11 7.53
N PRO A 373 -6.58 -25.77 6.99
CA PRO A 373 -5.94 -25.34 5.76
C PRO A 373 -6.91 -25.38 4.57
N VAL A 374 -6.55 -24.64 3.52
CA VAL A 374 -7.33 -24.50 2.28
C VAL A 374 -7.48 -25.83 1.50
N ASP A 375 -6.62 -26.80 1.75
CA ASP A 375 -6.58 -28.08 1.05
C ASP A 375 -7.82 -28.96 1.30
N VAL A 376 -8.63 -28.64 2.31
CA VAL A 376 -9.95 -29.27 2.54
C VAL A 376 -10.86 -29.19 1.31
N TRP A 377 -10.64 -28.23 0.42
CA TRP A 377 -11.42 -28.01 -0.80
C TRP A 377 -10.82 -28.65 -2.06
N PHE A 378 -9.55 -29.07 -2.04
CA PHE A 378 -8.81 -29.46 -3.26
C PHE A 378 -9.27 -30.79 -3.86
N SER A 379 -10.04 -31.59 -3.13
CA SER A 379 -10.72 -32.78 -3.70
C SER A 379 -11.94 -32.42 -4.55
N GLY A 380 -12.28 -31.14 -4.69
CA GLY A 380 -13.53 -30.67 -5.31
C GLY A 380 -14.74 -30.69 -4.37
N ALA A 381 -14.53 -30.94 -3.06
CA ALA A 381 -15.59 -30.83 -2.07
C ALA A 381 -16.11 -29.38 -2.00
N ARG A 382 -17.40 -29.24 -1.70
CA ARG A 382 -18.08 -27.95 -1.47
C ARG A 382 -18.73 -27.87 -0.09
N THR A 383 -18.49 -28.89 0.73
CA THR A 383 -18.92 -28.95 2.12
C THR A 383 -17.81 -29.58 2.94
N PHE A 384 -17.49 -28.97 4.08
CA PHE A 384 -16.49 -29.42 5.01
C PHE A 384 -17.12 -29.58 6.41
N GLN A 385 -16.78 -30.67 7.10
CA GLN A 385 -17.20 -30.91 8.47
C GLN A 385 -16.05 -30.54 9.42
N ALA A 386 -16.16 -29.36 10.01
CA ALA A 386 -15.23 -28.85 11.01
C ALA A 386 -15.60 -29.39 12.39
N ASP A 387 -14.86 -30.40 12.83
CA ASP A 387 -15.08 -31.06 14.11
C ASP A 387 -14.37 -30.34 15.25
N LEU A 388 -15.15 -29.84 16.22
CA LEU A 388 -14.70 -29.10 17.39
C LEU A 388 -14.69 -30.01 18.62
N GLU A 389 -13.51 -30.40 19.09
CA GLU A 389 -13.30 -31.35 20.20
C GLU A 389 -12.79 -30.67 21.49
N PHE A 390 -13.43 -29.56 21.86
CA PHE A 390 -13.05 -28.75 23.02
C PHE A 390 -13.49 -29.30 24.38
N GLY A 391 -14.16 -30.45 24.40
CA GLY A 391 -14.76 -31.00 25.61
C GLY A 391 -16.20 -30.52 25.81
N PRO A 392 -16.78 -30.70 27.01
CA PRO A 392 -18.21 -30.54 27.23
C PRO A 392 -18.66 -29.09 27.51
N ARG A 393 -17.77 -28.09 27.46
CA ARG A 393 -18.18 -26.69 27.63
C ARG A 393 -19.05 -26.28 26.45
N ARG A 394 -20.26 -25.76 26.74
CA ARG A 394 -21.23 -25.34 25.73
C ARG A 394 -20.66 -24.25 24.82
N ILE A 395 -20.83 -24.42 23.51
CA ILE A 395 -20.57 -23.40 22.51
C ILE A 395 -21.85 -22.56 22.35
N GLU A 396 -21.72 -21.25 22.44
CA GLU A 396 -22.84 -20.30 22.34
C GLU A 396 -22.90 -19.60 21.00
N LYS A 397 -21.75 -19.40 20.35
CA LYS A 397 -21.65 -18.74 19.06
C LYS A 397 -20.51 -19.34 18.24
N VAL A 398 -20.72 -19.46 16.94
CA VAL A 398 -19.67 -19.75 15.96
C VAL A 398 -19.73 -18.69 14.87
N ILE A 399 -18.57 -18.15 14.48
CA ILE A 399 -18.43 -17.19 13.39
C ILE A 399 -17.41 -17.75 12.39
N LEU A 400 -17.81 -17.92 11.13
CA LEU A 400 -16.91 -18.19 10.02
C LEU A 400 -16.30 -16.88 9.53
N ASP A 401 -14.99 -16.89 9.24
CA ASP A 401 -14.21 -15.71 8.84
C ASP A 401 -14.46 -14.48 9.75
N PRO A 402 -14.09 -14.56 11.05
CA PRO A 402 -14.45 -13.54 12.03
C PRO A 402 -13.88 -12.14 11.70
N TRP A 403 -12.79 -12.09 10.91
CA TRP A 403 -12.16 -10.85 10.44
C TRP A 403 -12.60 -10.42 9.04
N ARG A 404 -13.48 -11.19 8.40
CA ARG A 404 -14.10 -10.82 7.11
C ARG A 404 -13.07 -10.54 6.02
N ARG A 405 -12.01 -11.34 5.99
CA ARG A 405 -10.89 -11.18 5.05
C ARG A 405 -11.03 -12.06 3.80
N PHE A 406 -11.97 -13.00 3.80
CA PHE A 406 -12.27 -13.84 2.65
C PHE A 406 -13.42 -13.24 1.83
N PRO A 407 -13.30 -13.16 0.48
CA PRO A 407 -14.34 -12.61 -0.38
C PRO A 407 -15.67 -13.35 -0.27
N ASP A 408 -16.68 -12.70 0.27
CA ASP A 408 -17.97 -13.29 0.58
C ASP A 408 -19.05 -12.21 0.43
N ARG A 409 -20.17 -12.58 -0.19
CA ARG A 409 -21.23 -11.64 -0.54
C ARG A 409 -22.28 -11.51 0.57
N ASP A 410 -22.44 -12.53 1.41
CA ASP A 410 -23.44 -12.56 2.48
C ASP A 410 -22.82 -12.99 3.81
N PRO A 411 -22.16 -12.07 4.54
CA PRO A 411 -21.56 -12.40 5.83
C PRO A 411 -22.59 -12.71 6.93
N THR A 412 -23.89 -12.67 6.65
CA THR A 412 -24.93 -12.94 7.65
C THR A 412 -25.14 -14.42 7.89
N ASP A 413 -24.83 -15.28 6.91
CA ASP A 413 -24.91 -16.74 7.03
C ASP A 413 -23.63 -17.38 7.62
N ASN A 414 -22.62 -16.55 7.89
CA ASN A 414 -21.38 -16.91 8.58
C ASN A 414 -21.52 -16.98 10.10
N VAL A 415 -22.71 -16.72 10.65
CA VAL A 415 -22.91 -16.64 12.10
C VAL A 415 -23.95 -17.65 12.56
N TRP A 416 -23.54 -18.52 13.48
CA TRP A 416 -24.45 -19.41 14.21
C TRP A 416 -24.54 -19.02 15.67
N HIS A 417 -25.75 -19.10 16.23
CA HIS A 417 -26.05 -18.92 17.64
C HIS A 417 -26.74 -20.16 18.18
N ALA A 418 -26.36 -20.60 19.39
CA ALA A 418 -27.09 -21.65 20.07
C ALA A 418 -28.51 -21.20 20.44
N GLU A 419 -29.52 -21.96 20.04
CA GLU A 419 -30.92 -21.69 20.44
C GLU A 419 -31.04 -21.59 21.97
N GLY A 420 -31.68 -20.52 22.47
CA GLY A 420 -31.94 -20.27 23.89
C GLY A 420 -31.20 -19.10 24.55
N GLY A 421 -30.33 -18.37 23.84
CA GLY A 421 -29.79 -17.08 24.31
C GLY A 421 -30.79 -15.94 24.04
N ARG A 422 -31.52 -15.48 25.05
CA ARG A 422 -32.45 -14.35 24.94
C ARG A 422 -31.73 -13.12 24.36
N ARG A 423 -32.39 -12.46 23.39
CA ARG A 423 -32.07 -11.12 22.91
C ARG A 423 -32.12 -10.09 24.03
#